data_AF-A0A521I1B0-F1
#
_entry.id   AF-A0A521I1B0-F1
#
_cell.length_a   1.000
_cell.length_b   1.000
_cell.length_c   1.000
_cell.angle_alpha   90.00
_cell.angle_beta   90.00
_cell.angle_gamma   90.00
#
_symmetry.space_group_name_H-M   'P 1'
#
loop_
_entity.id
_entity.type
_entity.pdbx_description
1 polymer ?
#
loop_
_entity_poly.entity_id
_entity_poly.type
_entity_poly.pdbx_seq_one_letter_code
_entity_poly.pdbx_strand_id
1 'polypeptide(L)'
;MRSAASMIALGIGLAVTCATPAPVHAEEAETLTSATAPLFQGRKVIDMETLAEQRGGADVHLSEIRAVGSVEDVKAYDLTTGQNVISEGSFAGTAGMPLVVQNSGNGVLIQNAVILNVEVR
;
A
#
# COMPACT_ATOMS: atom_id res chain seq x y z
N MET A 1 10.15 27.72 80.14
CA MET A 1 9.04 27.64 79.17
C MET A 1 9.65 27.53 77.78
N ARG A 2 9.31 26.45 77.03
CA ARG A 2 9.33 26.27 75.55
C ARG A 2 10.55 26.77 74.77
N SER A 3 11.14 26.07 73.81
CA SER A 3 10.97 24.75 73.20
C SER A 3 12.20 24.62 72.29
N ALA A 4 12.88 23.48 72.35
CA ALA A 4 13.91 23.12 71.39
C ALA A 4 13.28 22.74 70.05
N ALA A 5 13.91 23.15 68.95
CA ALA A 5 13.66 22.60 67.63
C ALA A 5 14.99 22.53 66.91
N SER A 6 15.49 21.33 66.67
CA SER A 6 16.16 20.92 65.43
C SER A 6 16.79 19.54 65.60
N MET A 7 16.82 18.78 64.50
CA MET A 7 17.50 17.51 64.28
C MET A 7 16.75 16.24 64.73
N ILE A 8 16.28 15.45 63.77
CA ILE A 8 16.89 14.15 63.38
C ILE A 8 15.97 13.38 62.39
N ALA A 9 16.63 12.75 61.40
CA ALA A 9 16.28 11.53 60.66
C ALA A 9 15.21 11.52 59.54
N LEU A 10 15.74 11.40 58.31
CA LEU A 10 15.82 10.14 57.55
C LEU A 10 14.61 9.17 57.65
N GLY A 11 13.87 9.04 56.54
CA GLY A 11 12.87 7.98 56.36
C GLY A 11 12.75 7.57 54.89
N ILE A 12 13.22 6.36 54.58
CA ILE A 12 13.03 5.65 53.31
C ILE A 12 11.55 5.32 53.16
N GLY A 13 10.95 5.61 52.01
CA GLY A 13 9.56 5.31 51.70
C GLY A 13 9.34 5.06 50.22
N LEU A 14 9.71 3.86 49.77
CA LEU A 14 9.34 3.29 48.49
C LEU A 14 7.82 3.06 48.48
N ALA A 15 7.07 3.89 47.76
CA ALA A 15 5.67 3.66 47.46
C ALA A 15 5.46 3.82 45.95
N VAL A 16 5.34 2.66 45.29
CA VAL A 16 4.75 2.50 43.97
C VAL A 16 3.37 3.16 43.99
N THR A 17 3.19 4.20 43.20
CA THR A 17 1.86 4.68 42.81
C THR A 17 1.74 4.59 41.29
N CYS A 18 0.64 3.99 40.90
CA CYS A 18 0.33 3.51 39.58
C CYS A 18 0.12 4.66 38.59
N ALA A 19 0.61 4.43 37.37
CA ALA A 19 0.16 4.97 36.10
C ALA A 19 -0.83 6.15 36.15
N THR A 20 -0.30 7.35 35.94
CA THR A 20 -0.99 8.36 35.14
C THR A 20 -0.23 8.46 33.82
N PRO A 21 -0.87 8.34 32.64
CA PRO A 21 -0.21 8.69 31.40
C PRO A 21 0.04 10.20 31.48
N ALA A 22 1.30 10.59 31.68
CA ALA A 22 1.71 11.95 31.37
C ALA A 22 1.28 12.24 29.92
N PRO A 23 0.77 13.43 29.60
CA PRO A 23 0.65 13.82 28.21
C PRO A 23 2.05 13.71 27.63
N VAL A 24 2.24 12.75 26.71
CA VAL A 24 3.39 12.75 25.83
C VAL A 24 3.22 14.01 25.01
N HIS A 25 3.85 15.09 25.47
CA HIS A 25 4.13 16.22 24.62
C HIS A 25 4.80 15.64 23.38
N ALA A 26 4.19 15.84 22.22
CA ALA A 26 4.91 15.67 20.97
C ALA A 26 6.17 16.52 21.13
N GLU A 27 7.34 15.87 21.17
CA GLU A 27 8.59 16.59 20.97
C GLU A 27 8.43 17.32 19.65
N GLU A 28 8.52 18.64 19.73
CA GLU A 28 8.61 19.48 18.56
C GLU A 28 9.83 18.99 17.79
N ALA A 29 9.59 18.33 16.65
CA ALA A 29 10.66 17.85 15.80
C ALA A 29 11.52 19.05 15.45
N GLU A 30 12.74 19.10 16.00
CA GLU A 30 13.72 20.09 15.59
C GLU A 30 13.84 20.00 14.07
N THR A 31 13.45 21.08 13.41
CA THR A 31 13.64 21.25 11.98
C THR A 31 15.13 21.42 11.77
N LEU A 32 15.83 20.30 11.54
CA LEU A 32 17.24 20.25 11.23
C LEU A 32 17.49 21.07 9.95
N THR A 33 17.83 22.33 10.14
CA THR A 33 18.29 23.24 9.09
C THR A 33 19.80 23.07 8.97
N SER A 34 20.27 22.07 8.22
CA SER A 34 21.55 22.11 7.47
C SER A 34 21.84 20.82 6.69
N ALA A 35 21.49 20.85 5.39
CA ALA A 35 22.27 20.49 4.20
C ALA A 35 23.44 19.45 4.22
N THR A 36 23.45 18.39 5.03
CA THR A 36 24.26 17.20 4.72
C THR A 36 23.52 15.93 5.12
N ALA A 37 23.00 15.25 4.10
CA ALA A 37 22.49 13.90 4.20
C ALA A 37 23.51 12.98 4.90
N PRO A 38 23.12 12.24 5.97
CA PRO A 38 24.04 11.34 6.64
C PRO A 38 24.58 10.29 5.66
N LEU A 39 25.83 9.89 5.83
CA LEU A 39 26.43 8.83 5.01
C LEU A 39 26.27 7.51 5.77
N PHE A 40 25.49 6.59 5.21
CA PHE A 40 25.37 5.23 5.72
C PHE A 40 26.05 4.29 4.73
N GLN A 41 27.10 3.57 5.17
CA GLN A 41 27.88 2.65 4.32
C GLN A 41 28.37 3.28 3.00
N GLY A 42 28.84 4.54 3.05
CA GLY A 42 29.33 5.25 1.87
C GLY A 42 28.24 5.71 0.89
N ARG A 43 26.96 5.61 1.26
CA ARG A 43 25.81 6.07 0.46
C ARG A 43 25.16 7.29 1.12
N LYS A 44 24.77 8.27 0.30
CA LYS A 44 24.00 9.43 0.74
C LYS A 44 22.62 8.96 1.24
N VAL A 45 22.30 9.22 2.50
CA VAL A 45 20.95 9.01 3.03
C VAL A 45 20.02 10.07 2.43
N ILE A 46 18.89 9.61 1.90
CA ILE A 46 17.89 10.49 1.28
C ILE A 46 16.87 10.87 2.35
N ASP A 47 16.37 12.11 2.32
CA ASP A 47 15.30 12.53 3.25
C ASP A 47 13.97 11.85 2.90
N MET A 48 13.04 11.85 3.87
CA MET A 48 11.75 11.17 3.71
C MET A 48 10.87 11.82 2.65
N GLU A 49 11.08 13.12 2.36
CA GLU A 49 10.35 13.87 1.35
C GLU A 49 10.75 13.42 -0.06
N THR A 50 12.05 13.37 -0.33
CA THR A 50 12.61 12.86 -1.59
C THR A 50 12.22 11.39 -1.79
N LEU A 51 12.19 10.57 -0.72
CA LEU A 51 11.67 9.20 -0.79
C LEU A 51 10.14 9.15 -1.01
N ALA A 52 9.38 10.13 -0.54
CA ALA A 52 7.95 10.22 -0.78
C ALA A 52 7.65 10.62 -2.23
N GLU A 53 8.48 11.48 -2.84
CA GLU A 53 8.41 11.82 -4.26
C GLU A 53 8.78 10.65 -5.18
N GLN A 54 9.75 9.82 -4.76
CA GLN A 54 10.21 8.64 -5.51
C GLN A 54 9.36 7.39 -5.32
N ARG A 55 8.52 7.34 -4.27
CA ARG A 55 7.51 6.29 -4.12
C ARG A 55 6.34 6.62 -5.05
N GLY A 56 5.86 5.65 -5.81
CA GLY A 56 4.62 5.75 -6.60
C GLY A 56 3.37 5.72 -5.71
N GLY A 57 3.38 6.52 -4.64
CA GLY A 57 2.46 6.59 -3.52
C GLY A 57 1.77 5.29 -3.07
N ALA A 58 0.56 5.43 -2.56
CA ALA A 58 -0.25 4.33 -2.06
C ALA A 58 -1.73 4.55 -2.42
N ASP A 59 -2.24 3.76 -3.35
CA ASP A 59 -3.67 3.65 -3.59
C ASP A 59 -4.31 2.82 -2.47
N VAL A 60 -5.24 3.43 -1.73
CA VAL A 60 -6.00 2.80 -0.63
C VAL A 60 -7.45 2.47 -1.03
N HIS A 61 -7.79 2.55 -2.32
CA HIS A 61 -9.14 2.28 -2.80
C HIS A 61 -9.47 0.78 -2.84
N LEU A 62 -10.72 0.46 -2.49
CA LEU A 62 -11.30 -0.84 -2.76
C LEU A 62 -11.65 -0.93 -4.24
N SER A 63 -10.96 -1.80 -4.97
CA SER A 63 -11.28 -2.09 -6.36
C SER A 63 -11.98 -3.44 -6.46
N GLU A 64 -13.18 -3.47 -7.01
CA GLU A 64 -13.97 -4.69 -7.13
C GLU A 64 -14.48 -4.90 -8.54
N ILE A 65 -14.30 -6.12 -9.06
CA ILE A 65 -14.99 -6.60 -10.26
C ILE A 65 -16.17 -7.44 -9.80
N ARG A 66 -17.38 -7.01 -10.16
CA ARG A 66 -18.59 -7.83 -10.08
C ARG A 66 -19.00 -8.26 -11.47
N ALA A 67 -18.74 -9.52 -11.80
CA ALA A 67 -19.12 -10.14 -13.06
C ALA A 67 -20.28 -11.10 -12.80
N VAL A 68 -21.47 -10.74 -13.27
CA VAL A 68 -22.67 -11.59 -13.21
C VAL A 68 -23.21 -11.70 -14.62
N GLY A 69 -23.34 -12.92 -15.11
CA GLY A 69 -23.98 -13.20 -16.37
C GLY A 69 -24.31 -14.66 -16.47
N SER A 70 -25.34 -14.97 -17.24
CA SER A 70 -25.71 -16.32 -17.59
C SER A 70 -25.82 -16.45 -19.11
N VAL A 71 -25.61 -17.67 -19.59
CA VAL A 71 -25.84 -18.04 -20.97
C VAL A 71 -26.95 -19.08 -20.93
N GLU A 72 -28.17 -18.65 -21.20
CA GLU A 72 -29.36 -19.49 -21.10
C GLU A 72 -30.04 -19.61 -22.45
N ASP A 73 -30.73 -20.73 -22.67
CA ASP A 73 -31.50 -21.06 -23.87
C ASP A 73 -30.73 -20.94 -25.21
N VAL A 74 -29.42 -21.22 -25.21
CA VAL A 74 -28.65 -21.23 -26.45
C VAL A 74 -29.01 -22.46 -27.27
N LYS A 75 -29.77 -22.23 -28.33
CA LYS A 75 -30.06 -23.21 -29.38
C LYS A 75 -29.24 -22.84 -30.61
N ALA A 76 -28.43 -23.79 -31.06
CA ALA A 76 -27.52 -23.60 -32.17
C ALA A 76 -27.61 -24.81 -33.11
N TYR A 77 -27.92 -24.56 -34.39
CA TYR A 77 -28.08 -25.58 -35.43
C TYR A 77 -27.38 -25.12 -36.71
N ASP A 78 -26.80 -26.06 -37.47
CA ASP A 78 -26.07 -25.80 -38.71
C ASP A 78 -24.87 -24.83 -38.55
N LEU A 79 -24.11 -24.98 -37.46
CA LEU A 79 -22.97 -24.12 -37.18
C LEU A 79 -21.69 -24.62 -37.83
N THR A 80 -20.96 -23.69 -38.46
CA THR A 80 -19.53 -23.83 -38.73
C THR A 80 -18.80 -22.82 -37.85
N THR A 81 -18.04 -23.31 -36.88
CA THR A 81 -17.23 -22.47 -35.97
C THR A 81 -15.86 -22.19 -36.56
N GLY A 82 -15.29 -21.04 -36.20
CA GLY A 82 -14.01 -20.57 -36.74
C GLY A 82 -12.78 -21.09 -36.01
N GLN A 83 -11.60 -20.72 -36.51
CA GLN A 83 -10.35 -20.87 -35.77
C GLN A 83 -10.05 -19.56 -35.04
N ASN A 84 -9.63 -19.67 -33.79
CA ASN A 84 -9.04 -18.57 -33.03
C ASN A 84 -7.52 -18.65 -33.21
N VAL A 85 -6.99 -18.09 -34.30
CA VAL A 85 -5.55 -18.18 -34.58
C VAL A 85 -4.87 -16.88 -34.17
N ILE A 86 -3.92 -17.01 -33.25
CA ILE A 86 -2.90 -15.99 -32.95
C ILE A 86 -1.61 -16.55 -33.52
N SER A 87 -1.14 -15.97 -34.61
CA SER A 87 0.03 -16.46 -35.34
C SER A 87 1.33 -15.88 -34.81
N GLU A 88 2.44 -16.36 -35.35
CA GLU A 88 3.77 -15.83 -35.07
C GLU A 88 3.81 -14.30 -35.30
N GLY A 89 4.45 -13.58 -34.39
CA GLY A 89 4.53 -12.12 -34.45
C GLY A 89 3.30 -11.37 -33.92
N SER A 90 2.19 -12.03 -33.57
CA SER A 90 0.96 -11.34 -33.11
C SER A 90 1.16 -10.46 -31.87
N PHE A 91 2.20 -10.74 -31.09
CA PHE A 91 2.61 -9.96 -29.93
C PHE A 91 4.10 -9.55 -29.98
N ALA A 92 4.73 -9.61 -31.14
CA ALA A 92 6.11 -9.14 -31.27
C ALA A 92 6.16 -7.63 -31.03
N GLY A 93 7.00 -7.18 -30.10
CA GLY A 93 7.12 -5.77 -29.73
C GLY A 93 6.02 -5.24 -28.81
N THR A 94 5.13 -6.08 -28.29
CA THR A 94 4.13 -5.61 -27.31
C THR A 94 4.81 -5.24 -26.00
N ALA A 95 4.53 -4.05 -25.49
CA ALA A 95 4.93 -3.57 -24.19
C ALA A 95 3.68 -3.16 -23.38
N GLY A 96 3.73 -3.30 -22.06
CA GLY A 96 2.58 -3.09 -21.18
C GLY A 96 1.81 -4.39 -20.92
N MET A 97 0.48 -4.32 -20.83
CA MET A 97 -0.38 -5.43 -20.43
C MET A 97 -1.31 -5.85 -21.58
N PRO A 98 -0.86 -6.74 -22.48
CA PRO A 98 -1.71 -7.24 -23.54
C PRO A 98 -2.79 -8.17 -22.97
N LEU A 99 -4.01 -8.00 -23.46
CA LEU A 99 -5.12 -8.86 -23.11
C LEU A 99 -5.77 -9.37 -24.39
N VAL A 100 -5.87 -10.68 -24.52
CA VAL A 100 -6.55 -11.30 -25.66
C VAL A 100 -7.53 -12.34 -25.16
N VAL A 101 -8.75 -12.20 -25.66
CA VAL A 101 -9.79 -13.21 -25.51
C VAL A 101 -10.23 -13.64 -26.90
N GLN A 102 -10.21 -14.94 -27.14
CA GLN A 102 -10.69 -15.51 -28.37
C GLN A 102 -11.82 -16.48 -28.10
N ASN A 103 -12.90 -16.35 -28.85
CA ASN A 103 -13.94 -17.34 -28.87
C ASN A 103 -14.43 -17.57 -30.30
N SER A 104 -14.47 -18.83 -30.71
CA SER A 104 -14.86 -19.21 -32.07
C SER A 104 -16.17 -19.97 -32.11
N GLY A 105 -16.81 -20.14 -30.95
CA GLY A 105 -18.02 -20.91 -30.77
C GLY A 105 -19.27 -20.05 -30.61
N ASN A 106 -20.37 -20.71 -30.26
CA ASN A 106 -21.65 -20.07 -29.97
C ASN A 106 -22.02 -20.34 -28.52
N GLY A 107 -22.84 -19.46 -27.96
CA GLY A 107 -23.24 -19.57 -26.55
C GLY A 107 -22.10 -19.29 -25.59
N VAL A 108 -21.34 -18.24 -25.86
CA VAL A 108 -20.20 -17.88 -25.02
C VAL A 108 -20.42 -16.54 -24.38
N LEU A 109 -20.37 -16.56 -23.06
CA LEU A 109 -20.22 -15.38 -22.23
C LEU A 109 -18.75 -15.22 -21.88
N ILE A 110 -18.19 -14.09 -22.27
CA ILE A 110 -16.84 -13.70 -21.93
C ILE A 110 -16.91 -12.62 -20.87
N GLN A 111 -16.38 -12.91 -19.68
CA GLN A 111 -16.28 -11.96 -18.57
C GLN A 111 -14.81 -11.76 -18.24
N ASN A 112 -14.15 -11.01 -19.12
CA ASN A 112 -12.79 -10.58 -18.87
C ASN A 112 -12.80 -9.19 -18.24
N ALA A 113 -12.18 -9.06 -17.08
CA ALA A 113 -12.05 -7.79 -16.37
C ALA A 113 -10.70 -7.75 -15.65
N VAL A 114 -10.01 -6.62 -15.77
CA VAL A 114 -8.72 -6.37 -15.13
C VAL A 114 -8.80 -5.02 -14.45
N ILE A 115 -8.43 -5.01 -13.16
CA ILE A 115 -8.16 -3.79 -12.43
C ILE A 115 -6.65 -3.60 -12.44
N LEU A 116 -6.19 -2.45 -12.94
CA LEU A 116 -4.81 -2.03 -12.86
C LEU A 116 -4.76 -0.74 -12.03
N ASN A 117 -4.28 -0.88 -10.79
CA ASN A 117 -4.05 0.27 -9.91
C ASN A 117 -2.58 0.68 -10.05
N VAL A 118 -2.38 1.86 -10.63
CA VAL A 118 -1.05 2.42 -10.90
C VAL A 118 -1.05 3.85 -10.38
N GLU A 119 -0.11 4.13 -9.49
CA GLU A 119 0.19 5.49 -9.07
C GLU A 119 1.59 5.86 -9.56
N VAL A 120 1.62 6.90 -10.40
CA VAL A 120 2.83 7.46 -11.01
C VAL A 120 2.80 8.96 -10.68
N ARG A 121 3.91 9.48 -10.15
CA ARG A 121 4.12 10.91 -9.91
C ARG A 121 4.95 11.52 -11.03
#